data_AF-A0AAW5WEH0-F1
#
_entry.id   AF-A0AAW5WEH0-F1
#
_cell.length_a   1.000
_cell.length_b   1.000
_cell.length_c   1.000
_cell.angle_alpha   90.00
_cell.angle_beta   90.00
_cell.angle_gamma   90.00
#
_symmetry.space_group_name_H-M   'P 1'
#
loop_
_entity.id
_entity.type
_entity.pdbx_description
1 polymer ?
#
loop_
_entity_poly.entity_id
_entity_poly.type
_entity_poly.pdbx_seq_one_letter_code
_entity_poly.pdbx_strand_id
1 'polypeptide(L)'
;IAQRLYENGYITYMRTDSTTLSESAINAARTQARQLYGDEYVAPAPRQYTRKVKNAQEAHEAIRPAGETFATPDAVRRELDGPNIDDFRLYELIWQRTVASQMADARGMTLSLRITGMSGHQEVVFSATGRTLTFPGFLKAYVETVDELVGG
;
A
#
# COMPACT_ATOMS: atom_id res chain seq x y z
N ILE A 1 -4.37 -6.53 19.08
CA ILE A 1 -3.87 -5.49 18.15
C ILE A 1 -5.05 -4.88 17.40
N ALA A 2 -5.52 -5.44 16.27
CA ALA A 2 -6.63 -4.86 15.48
C ALA A 2 -7.92 -4.55 16.27
N GLN A 3 -8.32 -5.42 17.20
CA GLN A 3 -9.47 -5.19 18.09
C GLN A 3 -9.35 -3.87 18.86
N ARG A 4 -8.16 -3.58 19.43
CA ARG A 4 -7.89 -2.39 20.23
C ARG A 4 -7.86 -1.12 19.36
N LEU A 5 -7.29 -1.22 18.16
CA LEU A 5 -7.35 -0.11 17.18
C LEU A 5 -8.80 0.22 16.80
N TYR A 6 -9.67 -0.79 16.65
CA TYR A 6 -11.09 -0.58 16.36
C TYR A 6 -11.83 0.03 17.57
N GLU A 7 -11.65 -0.53 18.77
CA GLU A 7 -12.29 -0.04 20.00
C GLU A 7 -11.90 1.40 20.34
N ASN A 8 -10.67 1.80 20.03
CA ASN A 8 -10.17 3.15 20.20
C ASN A 8 -10.49 4.08 19.01
N GLY A 9 -11.19 3.59 17.98
CA GLY A 9 -11.64 4.41 16.86
C GLY A 9 -10.56 4.80 15.85
N TYR A 10 -9.45 4.06 15.76
CA TYR A 10 -8.41 4.31 14.76
C TYR A 10 -8.70 3.65 13.41
N ILE A 11 -9.37 2.48 13.40
CA ILE A 11 -9.67 1.72 12.17
C ILE A 11 -11.13 1.29 12.12
N THR A 12 -11.60 0.95 10.92
CA THR A 12 -12.92 0.31 10.72
C THR A 12 -12.94 -1.14 11.24
N TYR A 13 -14.13 -1.74 11.28
CA TYR A 13 -14.32 -3.09 11.80
C TYR A 13 -13.45 -4.12 11.07
N MET A 14 -12.59 -4.81 11.82
CA MET A 14 -11.53 -5.66 11.28
C MET A 14 -11.99 -7.06 10.81
N ARG A 15 -13.21 -7.48 11.12
CA ARG A 15 -13.77 -8.77 10.64
C ARG A 15 -14.62 -8.51 9.42
N THR A 16 -13.96 -8.32 8.29
CA THR A 16 -14.57 -8.01 6.99
C THR A 16 -13.90 -8.84 5.90
N ASP A 17 -14.69 -9.29 4.93
CA ASP A 17 -14.21 -9.91 3.69
C ASP A 17 -14.34 -8.98 2.48
N SER A 18 -14.79 -7.75 2.72
CA SER A 18 -14.93 -6.70 1.73
C SER A 18 -13.62 -5.98 1.47
N THR A 19 -13.42 -5.58 0.21
CA THR A 19 -12.33 -4.69 -0.23
C THR A 19 -12.87 -3.33 -0.68
N THR A 20 -14.17 -3.11 -0.50
CA THR A 20 -14.86 -1.89 -0.90
C THR A 20 -14.56 -0.79 0.10
N LEU A 21 -14.22 0.40 -0.42
CA LEU A 21 -14.16 1.64 0.34
C LEU A 21 -15.40 2.46 0.05
N SER A 22 -15.91 3.15 1.08
CA SER A 22 -16.93 4.18 0.93
C SER A 22 -16.40 5.38 0.12
N GLU A 23 -17.30 6.18 -0.45
CA GLU A 23 -16.91 7.38 -1.20
C GLU A 23 -16.11 8.38 -0.35
N SER A 24 -16.49 8.55 0.91
CA SER A 24 -15.74 9.41 1.85
C SER A 24 -14.33 8.88 2.09
N ALA A 25 -14.17 7.57 2.28
CA ALA A 25 -12.87 6.94 2.44
C ALA A 25 -11.99 7.04 1.19
N ILE A 26 -12.57 6.89 0.00
CA ILE A 26 -11.88 7.10 -1.28
C ILE A 26 -11.38 8.55 -1.37
N ASN A 27 -12.22 9.52 -1.04
CA ASN A 27 -11.85 10.93 -1.08
C ASN A 27 -10.77 11.28 -0.06
N ALA A 28 -10.84 10.72 1.15
CA ALA A 28 -9.83 10.88 2.19
C ALA A 28 -8.48 10.30 1.74
N ALA A 29 -8.45 9.07 1.20
CA ALA A 29 -7.25 8.42 0.70
C ALA A 29 -6.60 9.22 -0.45
N ARG A 30 -7.41 9.69 -1.40
CA ARG A 30 -6.94 10.49 -2.54
C ARG A 30 -6.40 11.86 -2.11
N THR A 31 -7.04 12.48 -1.12
CA THR A 31 -6.57 13.76 -0.55
C THR A 31 -5.24 13.59 0.18
N GLN A 32 -5.11 12.55 1.00
CA GLN A 32 -3.85 12.22 1.68
C GLN A 32 -2.72 11.93 0.67
N ALA A 33 -3.00 11.11 -0.35
CA ALA A 33 -2.02 10.81 -1.39
C ALA A 33 -1.55 12.08 -2.12
N ARG A 34 -2.46 13.00 -2.44
CA ARG A 34 -2.14 14.29 -3.07
C ARG A 34 -1.27 15.16 -2.17
N GLN A 35 -1.64 15.30 -0.90
CA GLN A 35 -0.96 16.18 0.06
C GLN A 35 0.46 15.70 0.35
N LEU A 36 0.67 14.39 0.45
CA LEU A 36 1.97 13.82 0.84
C LEU A 36 2.88 13.56 -0.37
N TYR A 37 2.32 13.10 -1.50
CA TYR A 37 3.13 12.62 -2.62
C TYR A 37 3.06 13.47 -3.88
N GLY A 38 2.02 14.31 -4.03
CA GLY A 38 1.77 15.12 -5.23
C GLY A 38 0.62 14.58 -6.09
N ASP A 39 0.09 15.44 -6.97
CA ASP A 39 -1.04 15.13 -7.85
C ASP A 39 -0.74 13.98 -8.81
N GLU A 40 0.50 13.87 -9.28
CA GLU A 40 0.94 12.82 -10.21
C GLU A 40 0.89 11.41 -9.60
N TYR A 41 0.85 11.32 -8.27
CA TYR A 41 0.75 10.07 -7.53
C TYR A 41 -0.68 9.61 -7.28
N VAL A 42 -1.68 10.41 -7.59
CA VAL A 42 -3.09 10.04 -7.44
C VAL A 42 -3.60 9.38 -8.73
N ALA A 43 -4.35 8.29 -8.61
CA ALA A 43 -4.96 7.68 -9.78
C ALA A 43 -5.93 8.69 -10.48
N PRO A 44 -5.95 8.75 -11.83
CA PRO A 44 -6.81 9.70 -12.54
C PRO A 44 -8.30 9.58 -12.18
N ALA A 45 -8.77 8.35 -11.96
CA ALA A 45 -10.12 8.05 -11.47
C ALA A 45 -10.04 7.26 -10.15
N PRO A 46 -11.08 7.32 -9.29
CA PRO A 46 -11.19 6.45 -8.12
C PRO A 46 -11.04 4.98 -8.47
N ARG A 47 -10.18 4.27 -7.76
CA ARG A 47 -9.99 2.82 -7.96
C ARG A 47 -11.00 2.07 -7.12
N GLN A 48 -11.80 1.23 -7.78
CA GLN A 48 -12.72 0.33 -7.12
C GLN A 48 -12.21 -1.10 -7.22
N TYR A 49 -12.19 -1.79 -6.08
CA TYR A 49 -11.81 -3.20 -5.99
C TYR A 49 -13.03 -3.97 -5.55
N THR A 50 -13.69 -4.64 -6.49
CA THR A 50 -14.84 -5.49 -6.21
C THR A 50 -14.40 -6.94 -6.25
N ARG A 51 -14.60 -7.66 -5.13
CA ARG A 51 -14.41 -9.10 -5.07
C ARG A 51 -15.75 -9.73 -4.70
N LYS A 52 -16.35 -10.48 -5.62
CA LYS A 52 -17.51 -11.32 -5.30
C LYS A 52 -17.04 -12.51 -4.47
N VAL A 53 -17.20 -12.43 -3.16
CA VAL A 53 -17.03 -13.58 -2.27
C VAL A 53 -18.38 -14.29 -2.20
N LYS A 54 -18.39 -15.60 -2.51
CA LYS A 54 -19.61 -16.39 -2.77
C LYS A 54 -20.56 -16.49 -1.55
N ASN A 55 -20.13 -16.06 -0.37
CA ASN A 55 -20.84 -16.07 0.91
C ASN A 55 -20.61 -14.76 1.72
N ALA A 56 -20.38 -13.63 1.04
CA ALA A 56 -19.92 -12.42 1.74
C ALA A 56 -20.94 -11.86 2.74
N GLN A 57 -20.43 -11.42 3.89
CA GLN A 57 -21.15 -10.49 4.75
C GLN A 57 -21.02 -9.09 4.12
N GLU A 58 -21.71 -8.86 3.00
CA GLU A 58 -21.59 -7.67 2.12
C GLU A 58 -21.93 -6.32 2.81
N ALA A 59 -22.26 -6.32 4.11
CA ALA A 59 -22.59 -5.12 4.87
C ALA A 59 -21.38 -4.37 5.43
N HIS A 60 -20.15 -4.89 5.26
CA HIS A 60 -18.96 -4.31 5.86
C HIS A 60 -18.02 -3.65 4.85
N GLU A 61 -17.42 -2.53 5.25
CA GLU A 61 -16.38 -1.84 4.48
C GLU A 61 -15.03 -2.57 4.66
N ALA A 62 -14.05 -2.26 3.80
CA ALA A 62 -12.67 -2.68 3.98
C ALA A 62 -12.08 -2.16 5.31
N ILE A 63 -11.03 -2.83 5.80
CA ILE A 63 -10.23 -2.34 6.92
C ILE A 63 -9.41 -1.13 6.44
N ARG A 64 -9.63 0.02 7.08
CA ARG A 64 -8.99 1.31 6.77
C ARG A 64 -8.91 2.20 8.02
N PRO A 65 -8.16 3.31 8.00
CA PRO A 65 -8.29 4.32 9.04
C PRO A 65 -9.72 4.84 9.16
N ALA A 66 -10.17 5.09 10.39
CA ALA A 66 -11.48 5.64 10.68
C ALA A 66 -11.53 7.16 10.45
N GLY A 67 -12.74 7.72 10.51
CA GLY A 67 -12.99 9.15 10.31
C GLY A 67 -13.14 9.56 8.84
N GLU A 68 -13.55 10.82 8.63
CA GLU A 68 -13.64 11.46 7.30
C GLU A 68 -12.28 11.95 6.80
N THR A 69 -11.35 12.22 7.71
CA THR A 69 -9.95 12.51 7.44
C THR A 69 -9.12 11.46 8.17
N PHE A 70 -8.22 10.79 7.45
CA PHE A 70 -7.33 9.81 8.07
C PHE A 70 -6.24 10.52 8.85
N ALA A 71 -6.09 10.20 10.13
CA ALA A 71 -4.91 10.60 10.87
C ALA A 71 -3.66 10.02 10.18
N THR A 72 -2.57 10.78 10.14
CA THR A 72 -1.31 10.24 9.62
C THR A 72 -0.67 9.32 10.66
N PRO A 73 0.19 8.37 10.27
CA PRO A 73 0.95 7.58 11.23
C PRO A 73 1.66 8.45 12.27
N ASP A 74 2.30 9.55 11.85
CA ASP A 74 2.96 10.49 12.76
C ASP A 74 2.01 11.13 13.79
N ALA A 75 0.77 11.43 13.38
CA ALA A 75 -0.22 12.04 14.28
C ALA A 75 -0.63 11.09 15.41
N VAL A 76 -0.71 9.78 15.13
CA VAL A 76 -1.07 8.77 16.14
C VAL A 76 0.15 8.15 16.83
N ARG A 77 1.36 8.46 16.36
CA ARG A 77 2.62 7.88 16.86
C ARG A 77 2.73 8.04 18.38
N ARG A 78 2.51 9.25 18.90
CA ARG A 78 2.65 9.53 20.34
C ARG A 78 1.64 8.78 21.20
N GLU A 79 0.47 8.45 20.65
CA GLU A 79 -0.61 7.73 21.35
C GLU A 79 -0.41 6.21 21.31
N LEU A 80 0.25 5.71 20.26
CA LEU A 80 0.45 4.29 20.00
C LEU A 80 1.91 3.82 20.24
N ASP A 81 2.82 4.68 20.69
CA ASP A 81 4.21 4.30 20.99
C ASP A 81 4.37 3.49 22.29
N GLY A 82 5.57 2.98 22.54
CA GLY A 82 5.95 2.28 23.76
C GLY A 82 5.33 0.88 23.85
N PRO A 83 4.55 0.55 24.92
CA PRO A 83 3.98 -0.79 25.09
C PRO A 83 2.98 -1.17 23.98
N ASN A 84 2.54 -0.22 23.16
CA ASN A 84 1.59 -0.42 22.06
C ASN A 84 2.23 -0.32 20.67
N ILE A 85 3.56 -0.42 20.55
CA ILE A 85 4.27 -0.27 19.27
C ILE A 85 3.73 -1.16 18.13
N ASP A 86 3.20 -2.33 18.46
CA ASP A 86 2.57 -3.23 17.48
C ASP A 86 1.24 -2.69 16.94
N ASP A 87 0.49 -1.89 17.71
CA ASP A 87 -0.69 -1.17 17.21
C ASP A 87 -0.30 -0.07 16.24
N PHE A 88 0.77 0.68 16.56
CA PHE A 88 1.29 1.69 15.66
C PHE A 88 1.69 1.06 14.31
N ARG A 89 2.49 -0.02 14.34
CA ARG A 89 2.92 -0.74 13.12
C ARG A 89 1.73 -1.27 12.32
N LEU A 90 0.71 -1.80 13.00
CA LEU A 90 -0.49 -2.29 12.31
C LEU A 90 -1.32 -1.13 11.73
N TYR A 91 -1.47 -0.03 12.46
CA TYR A 91 -2.15 1.17 11.97
C TYR A 91 -1.45 1.73 10.74
N GLU A 92 -0.12 1.89 10.80
CA GLU A 92 0.71 2.36 9.70
C GLU A 92 0.53 1.48 8.47
N LEU A 93 0.60 0.15 8.62
CA LEU A 93 0.37 -0.80 7.53
C LEU A 93 -1.03 -0.65 6.90
N ILE A 94 -2.07 -0.51 7.73
CA ILE A 94 -3.45 -0.31 7.28
C ILE A 94 -3.56 1.01 6.51
N TRP A 95 -3.02 2.09 7.07
CA TRP A 95 -3.01 3.43 6.48
C TRP A 95 -2.32 3.43 5.11
N GLN A 96 -1.10 2.86 5.03
CA GLN A 96 -0.34 2.76 3.79
C GLN A 96 -1.11 1.96 2.74
N ARG A 97 -1.73 0.84 3.14
CA ARG A 97 -2.54 0.01 2.24
C ARG A 97 -3.73 0.76 1.69
N THR A 98 -4.45 1.51 2.53
CA THR A 98 -5.60 2.31 2.09
C THR A 98 -5.17 3.43 1.15
N VAL A 99 -4.13 4.21 1.48
CA VAL A 99 -3.65 5.32 0.65
C VAL A 99 -3.11 4.81 -0.69
N ALA A 100 -2.23 3.80 -0.67
CA ALA A 100 -1.66 3.19 -1.87
C ALA A 100 -2.72 2.62 -2.81
N SER A 101 -3.85 2.14 -2.28
CA SER A 101 -4.95 1.62 -3.11
C SER A 101 -5.57 2.67 -4.04
N GLN A 102 -5.40 3.97 -3.76
CA GLN A 102 -5.92 5.06 -4.59
C GLN A 102 -4.83 5.81 -5.37
N MET A 103 -3.58 5.33 -5.30
CA MET A 103 -2.44 5.92 -5.99
C MET A 103 -2.29 5.41 -7.44
N ALA A 104 -1.47 6.11 -8.21
CA ALA A 104 -1.10 5.74 -9.58
C ALA A 104 -0.24 4.46 -9.60
N ASP A 105 -0.29 3.71 -10.71
CA ASP A 105 0.53 2.49 -10.84
C ASP A 105 2.01 2.84 -10.95
N ALA A 106 2.86 1.98 -10.38
CA ALA A 106 4.29 2.05 -10.60
C ALA A 106 4.62 1.77 -12.07
N ARG A 107 5.50 2.57 -12.67
CA ARG A 107 6.00 2.39 -14.04
C ARG A 107 7.50 2.15 -14.02
N GLY A 108 7.97 1.37 -14.97
CA GLY A 108 9.37 1.03 -15.10
C GLY A 108 9.64 0.28 -16.38
N MET A 109 10.90 -0.09 -16.56
CA MET A 109 11.39 -0.83 -17.71
C MET A 109 12.03 -2.13 -17.25
N THR A 110 11.76 -3.20 -17.97
CA THR A 110 12.44 -4.48 -17.82
C THR A 110 13.35 -4.69 -19.01
N LEU A 111 14.63 -4.92 -18.77
CA LEU A 111 15.62 -5.28 -19.77
C LEU A 111 15.93 -6.77 -19.62
N SER A 112 15.65 -7.54 -20.66
CA SER A 112 15.98 -8.97 -20.73
C SER A 112 17.06 -9.18 -21.78
N LEU A 113 18.20 -9.72 -21.37
CA LEU A 113 19.33 -10.04 -22.22
C LEU A 113 19.42 -11.57 -22.35
N ARG A 114 19.57 -12.05 -23.58
CA ARG A 114 19.94 -13.44 -23.87
C ARG A 114 21.32 -13.42 -24.50
N ILE A 115 22.25 -14.15 -23.91
CA ILE A 115 23.65 -14.18 -24.33
C ILE A 115 23.94 -15.60 -24.79
N THR A 116 24.20 -15.77 -26.08
CA THR A 116 24.62 -17.06 -26.65
C THR A 116 26.15 -17.13 -26.67
N GLY A 117 26.68 -18.32 -26.44
CA GLY A 117 28.12 -18.57 -26.46
C GLY A 117 28.42 -20.04 -26.73
N MET A 118 29.70 -20.37 -26.82
CA MET A 118 30.15 -21.75 -27.00
C MET A 118 30.94 -22.20 -25.77
N SER A 119 30.63 -23.40 -25.29
CA SER A 119 31.46 -24.13 -24.32
C SER A 119 32.01 -25.37 -25.02
N GLY A 120 33.23 -25.28 -25.55
CA GLY A 120 33.76 -26.29 -26.47
C GLY A 120 32.96 -26.36 -27.77
N HIS A 121 32.32 -27.50 -28.05
CA HIS A 121 31.47 -27.71 -29.23
C HIS A 121 29.96 -27.55 -28.94
N GLN A 122 29.59 -27.20 -27.71
CA GLN A 122 28.20 -27.05 -27.32
C GLN A 122 27.81 -25.58 -27.28
N GLU A 123 26.70 -25.23 -27.94
CA GLU A 123 26.07 -23.93 -27.79
C GLU A 123 25.44 -23.83 -26.39
N VAL A 124 25.77 -22.76 -25.68
CA VAL A 124 25.21 -22.43 -24.37
C VAL A 124 24.50 -21.09 -24.44
N VAL A 125 23.44 -20.95 -23.65
CA VAL A 125 22.63 -19.73 -23.60
C VAL A 125 22.48 -19.30 -22.15
N PHE A 126 22.95 -18.09 -21.85
CA PHE A 126 22.71 -17.40 -20.60
C PHE A 126 21.57 -16.40 -20.76
N SER A 127 20.90 -16.09 -19.67
CA SER A 127 19.89 -15.05 -19.62
C SER A 127 20.04 -14.21 -18.36
N ALA A 128 19.90 -12.90 -18.51
CA ALA A 128 19.88 -11.95 -17.42
C ALA A 128 18.70 -10.99 -17.60
N THR A 129 18.01 -10.68 -16.50
CA THR A 129 16.87 -9.75 -16.50
C THR A 129 17.10 -8.69 -15.43
N GLY A 130 17.02 -7.42 -15.81
CA GLY A 130 17.06 -6.28 -14.90
C GLY A 130 15.76 -5.47 -14.98
N ARG A 131 15.37 -4.85 -13.87
CA ARG A 131 14.20 -3.94 -13.83
C ARG A 131 14.62 -2.60 -13.22
N THR A 132 14.24 -1.50 -13.89
CA THR A 132 14.43 -0.13 -13.40
C THR A 132 13.07 0.53 -13.25
N LEU A 133 12.75 1.09 -12.08
CA LEU A 133 11.55 1.90 -11.88
C LEU A 133 11.78 3.30 -12.46
N THR A 134 10.85 3.76 -13.29
CA THR A 134 10.85 5.13 -13.86
C THR A 134 9.87 6.03 -13.12
N PHE A 135 8.87 5.45 -12.47
CA PHE A 135 7.91 6.14 -11.62
C PHE A 135 7.44 5.19 -10.51
N PRO A 136 7.65 5.51 -9.22
CA PRO A 136 7.32 4.58 -8.15
C PRO A 136 5.81 4.41 -7.93
N GLY A 137 4.98 5.41 -8.26
CA GLY A 137 3.53 5.35 -8.04
C GLY A 137 3.18 4.97 -6.60
N PHE A 138 2.25 4.03 -6.44
CA PHE A 138 1.80 3.53 -5.13
C PHE A 138 2.93 2.96 -4.24
N LEU A 139 4.07 2.55 -4.83
CA LEU A 139 5.20 2.03 -4.05
C LEU A 139 5.79 3.10 -3.13
N LYS A 140 5.64 4.39 -3.46
CA LYS A 140 6.17 5.48 -2.63
C LYS A 140 5.60 5.46 -1.21
N ALA A 141 4.33 5.08 -1.05
CA ALA A 141 3.68 4.96 0.26
C ALA A 141 4.18 3.77 1.10
N TYR A 142 4.95 2.85 0.53
CA TYR A 142 5.55 1.71 1.22
C TYR A 142 7.07 1.85 1.40
N VAL A 143 7.72 2.74 0.65
CA VAL A 143 9.19 2.84 0.62
C VAL A 143 9.71 3.75 1.73
N GLU A 144 8.95 4.76 2.18
CA GLU A 144 9.37 5.62 3.30
C GLU A 144 9.63 4.82 4.60
N THR A 145 8.92 3.69 4.81
CA THR A 145 9.19 2.80 5.96
C THR A 145 10.41 1.90 5.79
N VAL A 146 10.91 1.70 4.57
CA VAL A 146 12.09 0.85 4.32
C VAL A 146 13.39 1.65 4.45
N ASP A 147 13.42 2.92 4.01
CA ASP A 147 14.61 3.76 4.17
C ASP A 147 14.90 4.09 5.65
N GLU A 148 13.88 4.16 6.53
CA GLU A 148 14.10 4.27 7.98
C GLU A 148 14.75 3.00 8.59
N LEU A 149 14.63 1.84 7.94
CA LEU A 149 15.18 0.57 8.43
C LEU A 149 16.55 0.22 7.81
N VAL A 150 17.00 0.95 6.79
CA VAL A 150 18.27 0.70 6.08
C VAL A 150 19.35 1.76 6.43
N GLY A 151 19.06 2.68 7.34
CA GLY A 151 20.04 3.61 7.88
C GLY A 151 20.87 3.04 9.03
N GLY A 152 22.07 2.49 8.73
CA GLY A 152 23.15 2.24 9.70
C GLY A 152 23.78 0.86 9.66
#